data_AF-A0A842NBH4-F1
#
_entry.id   AF-A0A842NBH4-F1
#
_cell.length_a   1.000
_cell.length_b   1.000
_cell.length_c   1.000
_cell.angle_alpha   90.00
_cell.angle_beta   90.00
_cell.angle_gamma   90.00
#
_symmetry.space_group_name_H-M   'P 1'
#
loop_
_entity.id
_entity.type
_entity.pdbx_description
1 polymer ?
#
loop_
_entity_poly.entity_id
_entity_poly.type
_entity_poly.pdbx_seq_one_letter_code
_entity_poly.pdbx_strand_id
1 'polypeptide(L)'
;SYGFSRTKPGYMAAAPVPASKMALEKADLKIGDMKIIKTHNPFVVNDLYFAQQMGIEAAGTDDLGFNNYGCSLIYGHPQGPTAGRIIIEGLEEIAMKGGGYFLWTGCAAGDTGGAIIFKVG
;
A
#
# COMPACT_ATOMS: atom_id res chain seq x y z
N SER A 1 -8.11 6.87 -7.04
CA SER A 1 -8.17 5.73 -8.01
C SER A 1 -8.15 4.42 -7.24
N TYR A 2 -8.53 3.30 -7.86
CA TYR A 2 -8.48 1.98 -7.23
C TYR A 2 -8.08 0.87 -8.21
N GLY A 3 -7.52 -0.20 -7.69
CA GLY A 3 -7.13 -1.39 -8.43
C GLY A 3 -7.37 -2.65 -7.62
N PHE A 4 -7.53 -3.75 -8.32
CA PHE A 4 -7.74 -5.07 -7.73
C PHE A 4 -7.03 -6.12 -8.57
N SER A 5 -6.71 -7.25 -7.96
CA SER A 5 -6.02 -8.34 -8.64
C SER A 5 -6.36 -9.69 -8.01
N ARG A 6 -6.09 -10.75 -8.77
CA ARG A 6 -5.96 -12.11 -8.26
C ARG A 6 -4.71 -12.74 -8.85
N THR A 7 -3.88 -13.34 -8.01
CA THR A 7 -2.66 -14.05 -8.44
C THR A 7 -2.92 -15.54 -8.56
N LYS A 8 -1.89 -16.29 -8.98
CA LYS A 8 -1.93 -17.76 -8.96
C LYS A 8 -2.01 -18.26 -7.51
N PRO A 9 -2.62 -19.44 -7.27
CA PRO A 9 -2.64 -20.05 -5.95
C PRO A 9 -1.25 -20.10 -5.31
N GLY A 10 -1.15 -19.62 -4.07
CA GLY A 10 0.12 -19.59 -3.31
C GLY A 10 0.97 -18.33 -3.55
N TYR A 11 0.54 -17.41 -4.41
CA TYR A 11 1.23 -16.14 -4.68
C TYR A 11 0.48 -14.93 -4.09
N MET A 12 -0.32 -15.12 -3.05
CA MET A 12 -1.09 -14.05 -2.40
C MET A 12 -0.24 -12.83 -2.02
N ALA A 13 0.99 -13.05 -1.52
CA ALA A 13 1.87 -11.95 -1.11
C ALA A 13 2.25 -11.01 -2.26
N ALA A 14 2.21 -11.50 -3.51
CA ALA A 14 2.47 -10.72 -4.71
C ALA A 14 1.26 -9.93 -5.23
N ALA A 15 0.04 -10.24 -4.77
CA ALA A 15 -1.20 -9.63 -5.25
C ALA A 15 -1.31 -8.10 -5.10
N PRO A 16 -0.71 -7.45 -4.07
CA PRO A 16 -0.68 -5.99 -3.97
C PRO A 16 -0.05 -5.31 -5.19
N VAL A 17 1.00 -5.88 -5.79
CA VAL A 17 1.73 -5.26 -6.91
C VAL A 17 0.85 -5.00 -8.13
N PRO A 18 0.18 -5.99 -8.75
CA PRO A 18 -0.70 -5.74 -9.90
C PRO A 18 -1.90 -4.86 -9.53
N ALA A 19 -2.43 -4.94 -8.30
CA ALA A 19 -3.51 -4.05 -7.86
C ALA A 19 -3.04 -2.59 -7.82
N SER A 20 -1.86 -2.32 -7.26
CA SER A 20 -1.28 -0.98 -7.23
C SER A 20 -0.91 -0.47 -8.62
N LYS A 21 -0.34 -1.31 -9.50
CA LYS A 21 -0.06 -0.93 -10.90
C LYS A 21 -1.33 -0.50 -11.62
N MET A 22 -2.42 -1.25 -11.48
CA MET A 22 -3.72 -0.89 -12.04
C MET A 22 -4.25 0.44 -11.46
N ALA A 23 -4.12 0.66 -10.14
CA ALA A 23 -4.58 1.89 -9.51
C ALA A 23 -3.79 3.12 -10.01
N LEU A 24 -2.46 2.98 -10.14
CA LEU A 24 -1.54 4.00 -10.66
C LEU A 24 -1.84 4.34 -12.12
N GLU A 25 -1.95 3.32 -12.98
CA GLU A 25 -2.29 3.48 -14.40
C GLU A 25 -3.62 4.22 -14.58
N LYS A 26 -4.68 3.80 -13.86
CA LYS A 26 -5.98 4.48 -13.90
C LYS A 26 -5.95 5.92 -13.40
N ALA A 27 -4.99 6.26 -12.55
CA ALA A 27 -4.82 7.62 -12.03
C ALA A 27 -3.93 8.48 -12.93
N ASP A 28 -3.28 7.90 -13.94
CA ASP A 28 -2.16 8.49 -14.68
C ASP A 28 -1.04 9.00 -13.75
N LEU A 29 -0.69 8.18 -12.76
CA LEU A 29 0.34 8.47 -11.75
C LEU A 29 1.43 7.39 -11.77
N LYS A 30 2.63 7.78 -11.33
CA LYS A 30 3.77 6.90 -11.08
C LYS A 30 3.90 6.67 -9.58
N ILE A 31 4.60 5.60 -9.20
CA ILE A 31 4.86 5.31 -7.78
C ILE A 31 5.62 6.48 -7.09
N GLY A 32 6.49 7.17 -7.83
CA GLY A 32 7.24 8.33 -7.33
C GLY A 32 6.38 9.57 -7.05
N ASP A 33 5.12 9.60 -7.49
CA ASP A 33 4.20 10.70 -7.15
C ASP A 33 3.58 10.51 -5.75
N MET A 34 3.76 9.33 -5.14
CA MET A 34 3.25 9.04 -3.80
C MET A 34 4.19 9.64 -2.76
N LYS A 35 3.65 10.41 -1.81
CA LYS A 35 4.42 10.83 -0.62
C LYS A 35 4.45 9.75 0.46
N ILE A 36 3.41 8.92 0.51
CA ILE A 36 3.26 7.86 1.51
C ILE A 36 2.69 6.60 0.86
N ILE A 37 3.24 5.47 1.25
CA ILE A 37 2.75 4.14 0.95
C ILE A 37 2.42 3.44 2.27
N LYS A 38 1.19 2.93 2.34
CA LYS A 38 0.73 2.11 3.45
C LYS A 38 0.33 0.73 2.95
N THR A 39 0.86 -0.31 3.57
CA THR A 39 0.56 -1.69 3.19
C THR A 39 -0.14 -2.44 4.31
N HIS A 40 -1.08 -3.31 3.93
CA HIS A 40 -1.39 -4.48 4.74
C HIS A 40 -0.34 -5.55 4.42
N ASN A 41 0.53 -5.80 5.39
CA ASN A 41 1.66 -6.73 5.30
C ASN A 41 1.52 -7.83 6.36
N PRO A 42 0.94 -9.00 6.02
CA PRO A 42 0.87 -10.10 6.96
C PRO A 42 2.26 -10.70 7.26
N PHE A 43 3.22 -10.53 6.33
CA PHE A 43 4.61 -10.95 6.48
C PHE A 43 5.54 -9.88 5.88
N VAL A 44 6.78 -9.82 6.36
CA VAL A 44 7.78 -8.85 5.86
C VAL A 44 8.07 -9.02 4.37
N VAL A 45 7.97 -10.25 3.85
CA VAL A 45 8.22 -10.57 2.44
C VAL A 45 7.26 -9.85 1.49
N ASN A 46 6.06 -9.50 1.95
CA ASN A 46 5.08 -8.72 1.17
C ASN A 46 5.67 -7.36 0.76
N ASP A 47 6.23 -6.64 1.74
CA ASP A 47 6.75 -5.29 1.52
C ASP A 47 8.06 -5.33 0.74
N LEU A 48 8.95 -6.29 1.03
CA LEU A 48 10.19 -6.46 0.27
C LEU A 48 9.90 -6.75 -1.21
N TYR A 49 8.96 -7.66 -1.48
CA TYR A 49 8.56 -7.96 -2.85
C TYR A 49 7.89 -6.75 -3.51
N PHE A 50 6.99 -6.07 -2.80
CA PHE A 50 6.34 -4.87 -3.33
C PHE A 50 7.34 -3.78 -3.68
N ALA A 51 8.26 -3.48 -2.77
CA ALA A 51 9.30 -2.48 -2.93
C ALA A 51 10.21 -2.79 -4.12
N GLN A 52 10.68 -4.05 -4.23
CA GLN A 52 11.46 -4.52 -5.38
C GLN A 52 10.72 -4.33 -6.71
N GLN A 53 9.42 -4.68 -6.76
CA GLN A 53 8.63 -4.58 -7.99
C GLN A 53 8.27 -3.15 -8.38
N MET A 54 8.27 -2.23 -7.42
CA MET A 54 8.01 -0.81 -7.64
C MET A 54 9.28 0.03 -7.78
N GLY A 55 10.46 -0.54 -7.50
CA GLY A 55 11.73 0.18 -7.56
C GLY A 55 11.86 1.24 -6.46
N ILE A 56 11.42 0.91 -5.25
CA ILE A 56 11.47 1.79 -4.06
C ILE A 56 12.13 1.08 -2.88
N GLU A 57 12.53 1.83 -1.86
CA GLU A 57 13.08 1.29 -0.61
C GLU A 57 11.98 0.96 0.39
N ALA A 58 11.96 -0.29 0.89
CA ALA A 58 10.93 -0.76 1.83
C ALA A 58 11.04 -0.12 3.23
N ALA A 59 12.21 0.41 3.57
CA ALA A 59 12.44 1.16 4.81
C ALA A 59 11.87 2.59 4.76
N GLY A 60 11.38 3.04 3.60
CA GLY A 60 11.07 4.44 3.36
C GLY A 60 12.32 5.30 3.19
N THR A 61 12.10 6.58 2.90
CA THR A 61 13.11 7.64 2.82
C THR A 61 12.54 8.92 3.43
N ASP A 62 13.32 9.99 3.51
CA ASP A 62 12.82 11.29 3.97
C ASP A 62 11.67 11.81 3.07
N ASP A 63 11.77 11.55 1.76
CA ASP A 63 10.81 12.00 0.75
C ASP A 63 9.59 11.06 0.62
N LEU A 64 9.80 9.75 0.80
CA LEU A 64 8.77 8.71 0.68
C LEU A 64 8.55 7.98 2.00
N GLY A 65 7.40 8.21 2.63
CA GLY A 65 6.98 7.43 3.77
C GLY A 65 6.55 6.02 3.38
N PHE A 66 7.03 5.00 4.09
CA PHE A 66 6.61 3.62 3.90
C PHE A 66 6.28 3.02 5.27
N ASN A 67 4.99 2.86 5.59
CA ASN A 67 4.55 2.34 6.90
C ASN A 67 5.18 3.07 8.11
N ASN A 68 5.42 4.39 8.02
CA ASN A 68 6.16 5.19 9.02
C ASN A 68 5.61 5.15 10.45
N TYR A 69 4.30 4.94 10.61
CA TYR A 69 3.64 4.85 11.91
C TYR A 69 3.31 3.42 12.31
N GLY A 70 3.96 2.44 11.68
CA GLY A 70 3.78 1.01 11.90
C GLY A 70 2.83 0.37 10.89
N CYS A 71 2.55 -0.92 11.12
CA CYS A 71 1.86 -1.77 10.14
C CYS A 71 1.16 -2.96 10.84
N SER A 72 0.53 -3.84 10.06
CA SER A 72 -0.21 -4.99 10.61
C SER A 72 0.67 -5.99 11.37
N LEU A 73 1.98 -6.05 11.10
CA LEU A 73 2.91 -6.87 11.88
C LEU A 73 3.06 -6.37 13.33
N ILE A 74 2.92 -5.06 13.56
CA ILE A 74 3.11 -4.45 14.87
C ILE A 74 1.79 -4.37 15.64
N TYR A 75 0.72 -3.92 14.97
CA TYR A 75 -0.58 -3.68 15.63
C TYR A 75 -1.56 -4.84 15.50
N GLY A 76 -1.20 -5.89 14.77
CA GLY A 76 -2.08 -7.01 14.45
C GLY A 76 -2.95 -6.77 13.21
N HIS A 77 -3.60 -7.85 12.77
CA HIS A 77 -4.40 -7.89 11.55
C HIS A 77 -5.83 -8.41 11.81
N PRO A 78 -6.73 -7.60 12.40
CA PRO A 78 -8.16 -7.89 12.37
C PRO A 78 -8.68 -7.70 10.93
N GLN A 79 -8.65 -8.77 10.13
CA GLN A 79 -9.03 -8.90 8.71
C GLN A 79 -9.48 -7.59 8.01
N GLY A 80 -10.78 -7.44 7.74
CA GLY A 80 -11.34 -6.25 7.08
C GLY A 80 -11.06 -4.92 7.81
N PRO A 81 -11.26 -4.84 9.14
CA PRO A 81 -10.96 -3.62 9.91
C PRO A 81 -9.53 -3.08 9.75
N THR A 82 -8.56 -3.94 9.44
CA THR A 82 -7.16 -3.54 9.22
C THR A 82 -7.07 -2.46 8.15
N ALA A 83 -7.76 -2.64 7.01
CA ALA A 83 -7.74 -1.66 5.92
C ALA A 83 -8.19 -0.28 6.40
N GLY A 84 -9.29 -0.20 7.17
CA GLY A 84 -9.80 1.05 7.73
C GLY A 84 -8.76 1.75 8.62
N ARG A 85 -8.15 1.01 9.56
CA ARG A 85 -7.09 1.54 10.44
C ARG A 85 -5.91 2.10 9.64
N ILE A 86 -5.41 1.33 8.66
CA ILE A 86 -4.25 1.73 7.85
C ILE A 86 -4.57 2.96 7.00
N ILE A 87 -5.77 3.00 6.40
CA ILE A 87 -6.21 4.12 5.56
C ILE A 87 -6.34 5.40 6.37
N ILE A 88 -6.96 5.35 7.56
CA ILE A 88 -7.08 6.51 8.45
C ILE A 88 -5.69 7.03 8.84
N GLU A 89 -4.77 6.14 9.23
CA GLU A 89 -3.39 6.53 9.52
C GLU A 89 -2.70 7.20 8.32
N GLY A 90 -2.90 6.68 7.11
CA GLY A 90 -2.38 7.29 5.88
C GLY A 90 -2.97 8.67 5.57
N LEU A 91 -4.26 8.87 5.86
CA LEU A 91 -4.94 10.16 5.70
C LEU A 91 -4.41 11.22 6.68
N GLU A 92 -4.16 10.83 7.93
CA GLU A 92 -3.55 11.73 8.92
C GLU A 92 -2.10 12.08 8.53
N GLU A 93 -1.29 11.08 8.15
CA GLU A 93 0.11 11.30 7.77
C GLU A 93 0.23 12.22 6.53
N ILE A 94 -0.61 12.02 5.51
CA ILE A 94 -0.56 12.86 4.30
C ILE A 94 -1.01 14.30 4.61
N ALA A 95 -1.99 14.49 5.50
CA ALA A 95 -2.41 15.81 5.95
C ALA A 95 -1.29 16.53 6.70
N MET A 96 -0.58 15.83 7.60
CA MET A 96 0.60 16.37 8.30
C MET A 96 1.73 16.76 7.33
N LYS A 97 1.89 16.05 6.20
CA LYS A 97 2.84 16.37 5.12
C LYS A 97 2.35 17.47 4.15
N GLY A 98 1.25 18.15 4.48
CA GLY A 98 0.69 19.25 3.68
C GLY A 98 -0.06 18.80 2.42
N GLY A 99 -0.64 17.60 2.44
CA GLY A 99 -1.39 17.02 1.31
C GLY A 99 -0.52 16.36 0.25
N GLY A 100 -1.14 15.92 -0.83
CA GLY A 100 -0.55 15.15 -1.93
C GLY A 100 -1.25 13.82 -2.15
N TYR A 101 -0.53 12.88 -2.74
CA TYR A 101 -1.03 11.54 -3.03
C TYR A 101 -0.47 10.50 -2.06
N PHE A 102 -1.33 9.57 -1.64
CA PHE A 102 -0.90 8.39 -0.90
C PHE A 102 -1.54 7.12 -1.46
N LEU A 103 -0.79 6.03 -1.40
CA LEU A 103 -1.21 4.70 -1.83
C LEU A 103 -1.45 3.80 -0.60
N TRP A 104 -2.64 3.24 -0.50
CA TRP A 104 -2.90 2.06 0.32
C TRP A 104 -2.92 0.81 -0.56
N THR A 105 -2.34 -0.30 -0.09
CA THR A 105 -2.48 -1.60 -0.76
C THR A 105 -2.44 -2.77 0.21
N GLY A 106 -3.10 -3.88 -0.13
CA GLY A 106 -3.14 -5.06 0.73
C GLY A 106 -3.49 -6.34 -0.02
N CYS A 107 -2.97 -7.46 0.47
CA CYS A 107 -3.42 -8.78 0.05
C CYS A 107 -4.62 -9.25 0.90
N ALA A 108 -5.38 -10.21 0.40
CA ALA A 108 -6.45 -10.88 1.13
C ALA A 108 -6.51 -12.36 0.73
N ALA A 109 -7.11 -13.17 1.61
CA ALA A 109 -7.32 -14.58 1.37
C ALA A 109 -8.00 -14.86 0.02
N GLY A 110 -7.69 -16.01 -0.58
CA GLY A 110 -8.11 -16.34 -1.95
C GLY A 110 -7.22 -15.73 -3.03
N ASP A 111 -5.96 -15.45 -2.69
CA ASP A 111 -4.93 -14.93 -3.58
C ASP A 111 -5.31 -13.60 -4.24
N THR A 112 -6.03 -12.75 -3.51
CA THR A 112 -6.52 -11.46 -4.02
C THR A 112 -5.73 -10.29 -3.45
N GLY A 113 -5.76 -9.17 -4.16
CA GLY A 113 -5.15 -7.91 -3.75
C GLY A 113 -6.03 -6.72 -4.09
N GLY A 114 -5.93 -5.67 -3.29
CA GLY A 114 -6.62 -4.40 -3.51
C GLY A 114 -5.68 -3.23 -3.26
N ALA A 115 -5.87 -2.15 -4.01
CA ALA A 115 -5.12 -0.92 -3.86
C ALA A 115 -6.02 0.30 -4.07
N ILE A 116 -5.76 1.36 -3.32
CA ILE A 116 -6.49 2.64 -3.42
C ILE A 116 -5.48 3.78 -3.34
N ILE A 117 -5.59 4.72 -4.29
CA ILE A 117 -4.85 5.98 -4.27
C ILE A 117 -5.79 7.09 -3.81
N PHE A 118 -5.39 7.79 -2.76
CA PHE A 118 -6.07 8.96 -2.23
C PHE A 118 -5.31 10.23 -2.63
N LYS A 119 -6.07 11.30 -2.83
CA LYS A 119 -5.55 12.67 -2.97
C LYS A 119 -6.10 13.49 -1.82
N VAL A 120 -5.22 14.09 -1.04
CA VAL A 120 -5.56 15.07 0.00
C VAL A 120 -5.00 16.41 -0.45
N GLY A 121 -5.85 17.44 -0.47
CA GLY A 121 -5.51 18.78 -0.94
C GLY A 121 -5.48 19.79 0.18
#